data_AF-A0A920M0V9-F1
#
_entry.id   AF-A0A920M0V9-F1
#
_cell.length_a   1.000
_cell.length_b   1.000
_cell.length_c   1.000
_cell.angle_alpha   90.00
_cell.angle_beta   90.00
_cell.angle_gamma   90.00
#
_symmetry.space_group_name_H-M   'P 1'
#
loop_
_entity.id
_entity.type
_entity.pdbx_description
1 polymer ?
#
loop_
_entity_poly.entity_id
_entity_poly.type
_entity_poly.pdbx_seq_one_letter_code
_entity_poly.pdbx_strand_id
1 'polypeptide(L)' 'MTDFGDAIDFIGWYNNVSHKELGISKQDAFRLYLAYHEGHGGYRKQSYRSKDWLIDVARKVDRQAQQYNSQLQGVGRS' A
#
# COMPACT_ATOMS: atom_id res chain seq x y z
N MET A 1 14.80 18.98 -6.30
CA MET A 1 13.35 18.73 -6.14
C MET A 1 12.99 17.62 -7.13
N THR A 2 13.44 16.40 -6.84
CA THR A 2 13.35 15.23 -7.75
C THR A 2 12.95 13.98 -6.96
N ASP A 3 13.36 13.84 -5.69
CA ASP A 3 13.04 12.69 -4.83
C ASP A 3 11.55 12.40 -4.65
N PHE A 4 10.70 13.43 -4.59
CA PHE A 4 9.27 13.21 -4.38
C PHE A 4 8.58 12.64 -5.63
N GLY A 5 9.02 13.01 -6.83
CA GLY A 5 8.48 12.46 -8.08
C GLY A 5 8.87 10.99 -8.24
N ASP A 6 10.17 10.70 -8.11
CA ASP A 6 10.70 9.33 -8.17
C ASP A 6 10.05 8.40 -7.13
N ALA A 7 9.79 8.90 -5.92
CA ALA A 7 9.10 8.12 -4.89
C ALA A 7 7.65 7.78 -5.27
N ILE A 8 6.90 8.72 -5.84
CA ILE A 8 5.51 8.48 -6.25
C ILE A 8 5.45 7.53 -7.45
N ASP A 9 6.33 7.69 -8.43
CA ASP A 9 6.43 6.78 -9.58
C ASP A 9 6.78 5.36 -9.13
N PHE A 10 7.70 5.21 -8.19
CA PHE A 10 8.03 3.91 -7.60
C PHE A 10 6.82 3.26 -6.91
N ILE A 11 6.07 4.00 -6.09
CA ILE A 11 4.87 3.48 -5.41
C ILE A 11 3.79 3.10 -6.43
N GLY A 12 3.58 3.92 -7.45
CA GLY A 12 2.64 3.64 -8.54
C GLY A 12 3.00 2.37 -9.32
N TRP A 13 4.28 2.23 -9.70
CA TRP A 13 4.81 1.04 -10.35
C TRP A 13 4.68 -0.19 -9.45
N TYR A 14 5.09 -0.11 -8.19
CA TYR A 14 5.06 -1.21 -7.23
C TYR A 14 3.62 -1.71 -6.98
N ASN A 15 2.65 -0.79 -6.86
CA ASN A 15 1.25 -1.13 -6.73
C ASN A 15 0.73 -1.83 -7.98
N ASN A 16 1.17 -1.41 -9.16
CA ASN A 16 0.80 -2.07 -10.42
C ASN A 16 1.39 -3.48 -10.53
N VAL A 17 2.65 -3.66 -10.13
CA VAL A 17 3.28 -4.99 -10.07
C VAL A 17 2.54 -5.87 -9.06
N SER A 18 2.26 -5.36 -7.86
CA SER A 18 1.54 -6.10 -6.82
C SER A 18 0.12 -6.48 -7.25
N HIS A 19 -0.56 -5.61 -8.00
CA HIS A 19 -1.86 -5.94 -8.60
C HIS A 19 -1.76 -7.09 -9.60
N LYS A 20 -0.76 -7.08 -10.49
CA LYS A 20 -0.55 -8.14 -11.48
C LYS A 20 -0.12 -9.46 -10.84
N GLU A 21 0.79 -9.41 -9.88
CA GLU A 21 1.42 -10.58 -9.26
C GLU A 21 0.54 -11.23 -8.18
N LEU A 22 -0.21 -10.44 -7.43
CA LEU A 22 -0.94 -10.89 -6.24
C LEU A 22 -2.45 -10.67 -6.32
N GLY A 23 -2.95 -9.99 -7.36
CA GLY A 23 -4.36 -9.63 -7.48
C GLY A 23 -4.82 -8.59 -6.44
N ILE A 24 -3.88 -7.93 -5.76
CA ILE A 24 -4.21 -6.94 -4.72
C ILE A 24 -4.79 -5.70 -5.41
N SER A 25 -5.92 -5.20 -4.93
CA SER A 25 -6.48 -3.94 -5.44
C SER A 25 -5.51 -2.79 -5.19
N LYS A 26 -5.34 -1.89 -6.16
CA LYS A 26 -4.50 -0.69 -6.02
C LYS A 26 -4.99 0.25 -4.91
N GLN A 27 -6.22 0.07 -4.44
CA GLN A 27 -6.84 0.83 -3.35
C GLN A 27 -6.75 0.12 -1.99
N ASP A 28 -6.24 -1.12 -1.95
CA ASP A 28 -6.12 -1.91 -0.73
C ASP A 28 -4.75 -1.67 -0.08
N ALA A 29 -4.62 -0.50 0.56
CA ALA A 29 -3.37 -0.05 1.17
C ALA A 29 -2.86 -1.03 2.24
N PHE A 30 -3.77 -1.68 2.98
CA PHE A 30 -3.42 -2.73 3.92
C PHE A 30 -2.63 -3.87 3.26
N ARG A 31 -3.18 -4.50 2.21
CA ARG A 31 -2.52 -5.63 1.55
C ARG A 31 -1.29 -5.21 0.75
N LEU A 32 -1.30 -4.02 0.15
CA LEU A 32 -0.14 -3.46 -0.53
C LEU A 32 1.03 -3.25 0.43
N TYR A 33 0.78 -2.76 1.65
CA TYR A 33 1.81 -2.58 2.67
C TYR A 33 2.42 -3.92 3.11
N LEU A 34 1.58 -4.95 3.32
CA LEU A 34 2.05 -6.29 3.65
C LEU A 34 2.90 -6.90 2.53
N ALA A 35 2.49 -6.71 1.27
CA ALA A 35 3.25 -7.18 0.11
C ALA A 35 4.58 -6.43 -0.04
N TYR A 36 4.59 -5.12 0.20
CA TYR A 36 5.80 -4.31 0.21
C TYR A 36 6.81 -4.77 1.26
N HIS A 37 6.34 -5.06 2.48
CA HIS A 37 7.21 -5.46 3.58
C HIS A 37 7.75 -6.89 3.43
N GLU A 38 6.90 -7.85 3.05
CA GLU A 38 7.29 -9.25 2.94
C GLU A 38 7.87 -9.64 1.57
N GLY A 39 7.75 -8.73 0.59
CA GLY A 39 7.86 -9.07 -0.83
C GLY A 39 6.69 -9.94 -1.32
N HIS A 40 6.55 -10.09 -2.63
CA HIS A 40 5.45 -10.87 -3.21
C HIS A 40 5.48 -12.36 -2.79
N GLY A 41 6.68 -12.95 -2.70
CA GLY A 41 6.86 -14.34 -2.27
C GLY A 41 6.48 -14.56 -0.80
N GLY A 42 6.92 -13.67 0.11
CA GLY A 42 6.58 -13.75 1.53
C GLY A 42 5.09 -13.52 1.78
N TYR A 43 4.50 -12.56 1.06
CA TYR A 43 3.06 -12.33 1.10
C TYR A 43 2.25 -13.54 0.65
N ARG A 44 2.62 -14.18 -0.48
CA ARG A 44 1.97 -15.43 -0.94
C ARG A 44 2.05 -16.54 0.10
N LYS A 45 3.18 -16.65 0.80
CA LYS A 45 3.38 -17.59 1.92
C LYS A 45 2.71 -17.14 3.22
N GLN A 46 2.10 -15.96 3.24
CA GLN A 46 1.42 -15.37 4.40
C GLN A 46 2.33 -15.25 5.63
N SER A 47 3.64 -15.01 5.45
CA SER A 47 4.61 -14.92 6.54
C SER A 47 4.36 -13.73 7.50
N TYR A 48 3.58 -12.74 7.07
CA TYR A 48 3.12 -11.65 7.93
C TYR A 48 2.17 -12.10 9.04
N ARG A 49 1.53 -13.28 8.92
CA ARG A 49 0.56 -13.77 9.92
C ARG A 49 1.18 -14.09 11.27
N SER A 50 2.49 -14.35 11.32
CA SER A 50 3.23 -14.54 12.57
C SER A 50 3.82 -13.24 13.13
N LYS A 51 3.55 -12.10 12.48
CA LYS A 51 4.09 -10.78 12.82
C LYS A 51 2.94 -9.83 13.16
N ASP A 52 2.38 -9.96 14.35
CA ASP A 52 1.24 -9.13 14.80
C ASP A 52 1.54 -7.63 14.69
N TRP A 53 2.78 -7.23 15.04
CA TRP A 53 3.24 -5.86 14.90
C TRP A 53 3.14 -5.33 13.46
N LEU A 54 3.39 -6.18 12.47
CA LEU A 54 3.33 -5.81 11.06
C LEU A 54 1.89 -5.62 10.60
N ILE A 55 0.98 -6.49 11.06
CA ILE A 55 -0.46 -6.35 10.80
C ILE A 55 -0.98 -5.04 11.39
N ASP A 56 -0.56 -4.69 12.60
CA ASP A 56 -0.98 -3.45 13.25
C ASP A 56 -0.48 -2.20 12.53
N VAL A 57 0.75 -2.22 12.02
CA VAL A 57 1.28 -1.12 11.20
C VAL A 57 0.54 -1.05 9.87
N ALA A 58 0.28 -2.17 9.20
CA ALA A 58 -0.49 -2.20 7.97
C ALA A 58 -1.90 -1.60 8.17
N ARG A 59 -2.55 -1.88 9.31
CA ARG A 59 -3.85 -1.27 9.67
C ARG A 59 -3.73 0.24 9.89
N LYS A 60 -2.64 0.73 10.47
CA LYS A 60 -2.40 2.18 10.63
C LYS A 60 -2.26 2.86 9.27
N VAL A 61 -1.47 2.26 8.37
CA VAL A 61 -1.27 2.76 7.00
C VAL A 61 -2.59 2.79 6.24
N ASP A 62 -3.40 1.74 6.34
CA ASP A 62 -4.71 1.68 5.68
C ASP A 62 -5.65 2.79 6.15
N ARG A 63 -5.74 3.03 7.47
CA ARG A 63 -6.51 4.15 8.02
C ARG A 63 -6.03 5.50 7.51
N GLN A 64 -4.72 5.69 7.45
CA GLN A 64 -4.13 6.93 6.95
C GLN A 64 -4.40 7.11 5.45
N ALA A 65 -4.30 6.05 4.65
CA ALA A 65 -4.63 6.09 3.22
C ALA A 65 -6.12 6.41 2.98
N GLN A 66 -7.02 5.84 3.78
CA GLN A 66 -8.46 6.17 3.74
C GLN A 66 -8.70 7.65 4.09
N GLN A 67 -8.00 8.19 5.09
CA GLN A 67 -8.07 9.61 5.43
C GLN A 67 -7.59 10.50 4.27
N TYR A 68 -6.44 10.20 3.66
CA TYR A 68 -5.96 10.95 2.49
C TYR A 68 -6.90 10.84 1.30
N ASN A 69 -7.46 9.66 1.03
CA ASN A 69 -8.41 9.48 -0.06
C ASN A 69 -9.70 10.29 0.18
N SER A 70 -10.16 10.37 1.44
CA SER A 70 -11.32 11.20 1.80
C SER A 70 -11.03 12.70 1.68
N GLN A 71 -9.79 13.14 1.96
CA GLN A 71 -9.38 14.54 1.79
C GLN A 71 -9.21 14.91 0.32
N LEU A 72 -8.59 14.06 -0.50
CA LEU A 72 -8.43 14.30 -1.95
C LEU A 72 -9.77 14.35 -2.69
N GLN A 73 -10.78 13.60 -2.22
CA GLN A 73 -12.16 13.71 -2.74
C GLN A 73 -12.86 15.03 -2.32
N GLY A 74 -12.43 15.65 -1.22
CA GLY A 74 -12.94 16.95 -0.75
C GLY A 74 -12.34 18.16 -1.47
N VAL A 75 -11.09 18.07 -1.95
CA VAL A 75 -10.39 19.18 -2.63
C VAL A 75 -10.72 19.26 -4.13
N GLY A 76 -11.48 18.30 -4.67
CA GLY A 76 -11.98 18.32 -6.06
C GLY A 76 -13.34 19.00 -6.27
N ARG A 77 -13.89 19.67 -5.24
CA ARG A 77 -15.15 20.44 -5.31
C ARG A 77 -14.95 21.82 -4.67
N SER A 78 -14.20 22.70 -5.33
CA SER A 78 -14.26 24.15 -5.12
C SER A 78 -14.00 24.84 -6.43
#